data_AF-A0A5C6P4R4-F1
#
_entry.id   AF-A0A5C6P4R4-F1
#
_cell.length_a   1.000
_cell.length_b   1.000
_cell.length_c   1.000
_cell.angle_alpha   90.00
_cell.angle_beta   90.00
_cell.angle_gamma   90.00
#
_symmetry.space_group_name_H-M   'P 1'
#
loop_
_entity.id
_entity.type
_entity.pdbx_description
1 polymer ?
#
loop_
_entity_poly.entity_id
_entity_poly.type
_entity_poly.pdbx_seq_one_letter_code
_entity_poly.pdbx_strand_id
1 'polypeptide(L)'
;MSSVLAAFFCSFWIITLVTDASPTVSPGPDHHQLSSSDCVSCSLTQVTKNSSSVGGQSDMVEAVKRHILNMLHLSARPNLTQPVPRSALLNAIKKLHVGRVAEDGSVEIPEDLEGPGALAPPEPASEVITFGYSGESSPVRAPHHPG
;
A
#
# COMPACT_ATOMS: atom_id res chain seq x y z
N MET A 1 44.76 -12.67 41.82
CA MET A 1 43.44 -12.21 41.32
C MET A 1 43.50 -11.79 39.84
N SER A 2 44.69 -11.41 39.33
CA SER A 2 44.93 -11.09 37.91
C SER A 2 44.88 -12.31 36.96
N SER A 3 45.35 -13.47 37.41
CA SER A 3 45.44 -14.67 36.55
C SER A 3 44.08 -15.29 36.18
N VAL A 4 43.08 -15.16 37.04
CA VAL A 4 41.74 -15.70 36.80
C VAL A 4 41.00 -14.85 35.76
N LEU A 5 41.14 -13.52 35.85
CA LEU A 5 40.53 -12.57 34.91
C LEU A 5 41.09 -12.75 33.48
N ALA A 6 42.40 -12.97 33.34
CA ALA A 6 43.04 -13.22 32.05
C ALA A 6 42.55 -14.52 31.38
N ALA A 7 42.28 -15.57 32.17
CA ALA A 7 41.72 -16.82 31.66
C ALA A 7 40.28 -16.63 31.13
N PHE A 8 39.47 -15.79 31.80
CA PHE A 8 38.12 -15.45 31.33
C PHE A 8 38.14 -14.62 30.04
N PHE A 9 39.05 -13.65 29.90
CA PHE A 9 39.14 -12.89 28.65
C PHE A 9 39.64 -13.75 27.48
N CYS A 10 40.60 -14.64 27.74
CA CYS A 10 41.12 -15.55 26.72
C CYS A 10 40.07 -16.58 26.28
N SER A 11 39.29 -17.13 27.21
CA SER A 11 38.20 -18.05 26.86
C SER A 11 37.08 -17.33 26.09
N PHE A 12 36.70 -16.13 26.50
CA PHE A 12 35.69 -15.35 25.77
C PHE A 12 36.14 -15.02 24.34
N TRP A 13 37.40 -14.59 24.12
CA TRP A 13 37.92 -14.32 22.77
C TRP A 13 37.99 -15.57 21.87
N ILE A 14 38.39 -16.72 22.41
CA ILE A 14 38.44 -17.97 21.64
C ILE A 14 37.04 -18.43 21.22
N ILE A 15 36.02 -18.23 22.07
CA ILE A 15 34.64 -18.61 21.77
C ILE A 15 34.05 -17.72 20.66
N THR A 16 34.33 -16.40 20.66
CA THR A 16 33.80 -15.49 19.63
C THR A 16 34.43 -15.70 18.25
N LEU A 17 35.65 -16.25 18.17
CA LEU A 17 36.35 -16.52 16.91
C LEU A 17 35.90 -17.81 16.21
N VAL A 18 35.21 -18.72 16.90
CA VAL A 18 34.82 -20.04 16.35
C VAL A 18 33.43 -20.05 15.70
N THR A 19 32.66 -18.96 15.78
CA THR A 19 31.31 -18.88 15.19
C THR A 19 31.22 -18.25 13.80
N ASP A 20 32.33 -17.96 13.10
CA ASP A 20 32.31 -17.32 11.76
C ASP A 20 32.99 -18.15 10.63
N ALA A 21 32.90 -19.48 10.68
CA ALA A 21 33.40 -20.31 9.58
C ALA A 21 32.41 -21.41 9.18
N SER A 22 31.55 -21.12 8.20
CA SER A 22 31.17 -22.08 7.15
C SER A 22 30.48 -21.40 5.95
N PRO A 23 31.20 -21.22 4.83
CA PRO A 23 30.60 -21.18 3.50
C PRO A 23 30.58 -22.61 2.94
N THR A 24 29.44 -23.27 2.89
CA THR A 24 29.28 -24.52 2.12
C THR A 24 28.80 -24.17 0.72
N VAL A 25 29.73 -24.09 -0.23
CA VAL A 25 29.44 -24.16 -1.66
C VAL A 25 29.43 -25.64 -2.06
N SER A 26 28.41 -26.10 -2.77
CA SER A 26 28.36 -27.41 -3.42
C SER A 26 27.77 -27.26 -4.84
N PRO A 27 28.22 -28.02 -5.86
CA PRO A 27 27.96 -27.72 -7.27
C PRO A 27 26.83 -28.58 -7.90
N GLY A 28 25.85 -27.91 -8.55
CA GLY A 28 24.93 -28.28 -9.68
C GLY A 28 24.24 -29.67 -9.77
N PRO A 29 23.35 -29.95 -10.75
CA PRO A 29 22.48 -29.12 -11.60
C PRO A 29 20.97 -29.54 -11.60
N ASP A 30 20.12 -28.64 -12.15
CA ASP A 30 18.86 -28.86 -12.89
C ASP A 30 17.60 -29.58 -12.34
N HIS A 31 16.51 -28.78 -12.39
CA HIS A 31 15.14 -29.09 -12.85
C HIS A 31 14.03 -29.55 -11.87
N HIS A 32 12.90 -28.82 -11.99
CA HIS A 32 11.51 -29.06 -11.56
C HIS A 32 11.00 -28.42 -10.24
N GLN A 33 10.56 -27.16 -10.38
CA GLN A 33 9.16 -26.75 -10.21
C GLN A 33 8.40 -27.32 -9.00
N LEU A 34 8.22 -26.52 -7.94
CA LEU A 34 6.95 -26.43 -7.22
C LEU A 34 6.83 -25.11 -6.43
N SER A 35 5.77 -24.37 -6.77
CA SER A 35 5.00 -23.42 -5.93
C SER A 35 5.60 -22.07 -5.51
N SER A 36 5.26 -21.06 -6.32
CA SER A 36 4.60 -19.81 -5.91
C SER A 36 5.02 -19.18 -4.58
N SER A 37 5.93 -18.22 -4.64
CA SER A 37 6.02 -17.14 -3.64
C SER A 37 5.84 -15.80 -4.35
N ASP A 38 4.57 -15.43 -4.50
CA ASP A 38 3.93 -14.11 -4.40
C ASP A 38 4.70 -12.82 -4.73
N CYS A 39 5.66 -12.85 -5.64
CA CYS A 39 6.10 -11.60 -6.27
C CYS A 39 5.14 -11.23 -7.39
N VAL A 40 4.18 -10.34 -7.08
CA VAL A 40 3.33 -9.65 -8.07
C VAL A 40 4.18 -9.05 -9.20
N SER A 41 5.41 -8.60 -8.87
CA SER A 41 6.38 -8.08 -9.84
C SER A 41 6.98 -9.14 -10.78
N CYS A 42 7.05 -10.42 -10.41
CA CYS A 42 7.59 -11.48 -11.28
C CYS A 42 6.52 -12.04 -12.22
N SER A 43 5.25 -12.06 -11.79
CA SER A 43 4.12 -12.49 -12.62
C SER A 43 3.92 -11.54 -13.82
N LEU A 44 4.09 -10.22 -13.62
CA LEU A 44 3.98 -9.24 -14.71
C LEU A 44 5.05 -9.43 -15.80
N THR A 45 6.26 -9.81 -15.42
CA THR A 45 7.36 -10.07 -16.36
C THR A 45 7.13 -11.35 -17.17
N GLN A 46 6.52 -12.38 -16.56
CA GLN A 46 6.14 -13.60 -17.27
C GLN A 46 5.03 -13.36 -18.29
N VAL A 47 4.01 -12.56 -17.94
CA VAL A 47 2.96 -12.14 -18.89
C VAL A 47 3.59 -11.36 -20.05
N THR A 48 4.48 -10.41 -19.77
CA THR A 48 5.18 -9.63 -20.82
C THR A 48 6.02 -10.52 -21.75
N LYS A 49 6.70 -11.55 -21.22
CA LYS A 49 7.52 -12.49 -22.00
C LYS A 49 6.68 -13.45 -22.87
N ASN A 50 5.47 -13.78 -22.43
CA ASN A 50 4.50 -14.56 -23.21
C ASN A 50 3.62 -13.69 -24.15
N SER A 51 3.65 -12.37 -24.02
CA SER A 51 2.88 -11.41 -24.81
C SER A 51 3.64 -10.80 -25.99
N SER A 52 4.68 -11.47 -26.51
CA SER A 52 5.31 -11.13 -27.79
C SER A 52 4.34 -11.17 -29.01
N SER A 53 3.05 -11.42 -28.80
CA SER A 53 1.97 -11.30 -29.80
C SER A 53 1.02 -10.11 -29.62
N VAL A 54 1.19 -9.21 -28.63
CA VAL A 54 0.27 -8.07 -28.42
C VAL A 54 1.03 -6.74 -28.41
N GLY A 55 1.47 -6.30 -29.58
CA GLY A 55 2.21 -5.03 -29.77
C GLY A 55 1.46 -3.76 -29.31
N GLY A 56 0.14 -3.83 -29.05
CA GLY A 56 -0.64 -2.69 -28.56
C GLY A 56 -0.65 -2.51 -27.04
N GLN A 57 -0.52 -3.59 -26.25
CA GLN A 57 -0.54 -3.47 -24.77
C GLN A 57 0.81 -2.98 -24.23
N SER A 58 1.92 -3.36 -24.86
CA SER A 58 3.25 -2.85 -24.53
C SER A 58 3.36 -1.35 -24.77
N ASP A 59 2.74 -0.84 -25.84
CA ASP A 59 2.76 0.57 -26.21
C ASP A 59 2.00 1.44 -25.18
N MET A 60 0.82 0.99 -24.72
CA MET A 60 0.09 1.67 -23.65
C MET A 60 0.91 1.75 -22.35
N VAL A 61 1.57 0.65 -21.97
CA VAL A 61 2.42 0.62 -20.77
C VAL A 61 3.63 1.55 -20.91
N GLU A 62 4.23 1.64 -22.10
CA GLU A 62 5.33 2.56 -22.36
C GLU A 62 4.88 4.03 -22.36
N ALA A 63 3.72 4.33 -22.94
CA ALA A 63 3.12 5.66 -22.92
C ALA A 63 2.82 6.12 -21.48
N VAL A 64 2.24 5.26 -20.65
CA VAL A 64 1.98 5.57 -19.23
C VAL A 64 3.28 5.76 -18.46
N LYS A 65 4.30 4.91 -18.68
CA LYS A 65 5.63 5.10 -18.07
C LYS A 65 6.24 6.45 -18.42
N ARG A 66 6.17 6.86 -19.70
CA ARG A 66 6.65 8.18 -20.15
C ARG A 66 5.84 9.31 -19.54
N HIS A 67 4.53 9.17 -19.45
CA HIS A 67 3.65 10.14 -18.81
C HIS A 67 4.01 10.33 -17.32
N ILE A 68 4.19 9.24 -16.57
CA ILE A 68 4.63 9.29 -15.16
C ILE A 68 5.97 9.99 -15.03
N LEU A 69 6.97 9.62 -15.83
CA LEU A 69 8.28 10.27 -15.80
C LEU A 69 8.19 11.76 -16.10
N ASN A 70 7.37 12.17 -17.07
CA ASN A 70 7.13 13.58 -17.38
C ASN A 70 6.48 14.32 -16.21
N MET A 71 5.45 13.76 -15.58
CA MET A 71 4.79 14.38 -14.41
C MET A 71 5.72 14.51 -13.20
N LEU A 72 6.68 13.59 -13.06
CA LEU A 72 7.72 13.65 -12.03
C LEU A 72 8.92 14.54 -12.43
N HIS A 73 8.89 15.16 -13.62
CA HIS A 73 10.00 15.92 -14.20
C HIS A 73 11.31 15.11 -14.28
N LEU A 74 11.21 13.82 -14.58
CA LEU A 74 12.34 12.89 -14.73
C LEU A 74 12.53 12.54 -16.21
N SER A 75 13.78 12.54 -16.67
CA SER A 75 14.13 12.12 -18.04
C SER A 75 14.14 10.59 -18.19
N ALA A 76 14.49 9.89 -17.12
CA ALA A 76 14.60 8.43 -17.06
C ALA A 76 14.30 7.92 -15.65
N ARG A 77 14.04 6.61 -15.55
CA ARG A 77 13.89 5.93 -14.27
C ARG A 77 15.18 6.08 -13.43
N PRO A 78 15.08 6.42 -12.13
CA PRO A 78 16.24 6.44 -11.24
C PRO A 78 16.97 5.09 -11.19
N ASN A 79 18.28 5.14 -10.99
CA ASN A 79 19.13 3.93 -10.97
C ASN A 79 18.81 3.01 -9.79
N LEU A 80 18.93 1.71 -10.01
CA LEU A 80 18.82 0.68 -8.97
C LEU A 80 20.10 0.68 -8.12
N THR A 81 20.02 1.33 -6.97
CA THR A 81 21.13 1.44 -6.00
C THR A 81 20.83 0.59 -4.76
N GLN A 82 21.75 0.58 -3.80
CA GLN A 82 21.47 0.01 -2.49
C GLN A 82 20.42 0.89 -1.77
N PRO A 83 19.20 0.37 -1.53
CA PRO A 83 18.17 1.17 -0.88
C PRO A 83 18.52 1.39 0.59
N VAL A 84 17.96 2.46 1.15
CA VAL A 84 17.95 2.68 2.60
C VAL A 84 17.32 1.45 3.29
N PRO A 85 17.85 0.99 4.44
CA PRO A 85 17.24 -0.11 5.18
C PRO A 85 15.74 0.08 5.37
N ARG A 86 14.96 -0.96 5.07
CA ARG A 86 13.49 -0.88 5.00
C ARG A 86 12.89 -0.34 6.31
N SER A 87 13.43 -0.74 7.46
CA SER A 87 13.00 -0.27 8.78
C SER A 87 13.16 1.25 8.95
N ALA A 88 14.29 1.82 8.48
CA ALA A 88 14.54 3.25 8.56
C ALA A 88 13.60 4.02 7.63
N LEU A 89 13.39 3.53 6.41
CA LEU A 89 12.45 4.13 5.46
C LEU A 89 11.02 4.16 6.01
N LEU A 90 10.52 3.01 6.47
CA LEU A 90 9.17 2.88 7.04
C LEU A 90 9.00 3.71 8.31
N ASN A 91 10.01 3.76 9.17
CA ASN A 91 9.98 4.60 10.36
C ASN A 91 9.91 6.09 10.00
N ALA A 92 10.69 6.53 9.01
CA ALA A 92 10.65 7.91 8.53
C ALA A 92 9.28 8.25 7.95
N ILE A 93 8.71 7.39 7.10
CA ILE A 93 7.38 7.57 6.52
C ILE A 93 6.32 7.71 7.62
N LYS A 94 6.33 6.79 8.60
CA LYS A 94 5.40 6.79 9.74
C LYS A 94 5.54 8.04 10.61
N LYS A 95 6.77 8.47 10.93
CA LYS A 95 7.02 9.60 11.83
C LYS A 95 6.80 10.96 11.17
N LEU A 96 7.08 11.08 9.88
CA LEU A 96 6.90 12.31 9.12
C LEU A 96 5.45 12.51 8.65
N HIS A 97 4.56 11.53 8.91
CA HIS A 97 3.15 11.55 8.49
C HIS A 97 2.96 11.77 6.98
N VAL A 98 3.95 11.39 6.16
CA VAL A 98 3.89 11.44 4.69
C VAL A 98 3.16 10.23 4.09
N GLY A 99 2.97 9.18 4.88
CA GLY A 99 2.31 7.94 4.50
C GLY A 99 1.93 7.12 5.72
N ARG A 100 0.91 6.27 5.59
CA ARG A 100 0.52 5.27 6.58
C ARG A 100 1.27 3.98 6.29
N VAL A 101 1.82 3.37 7.33
CA VAL A 101 2.56 2.10 7.21
C VAL A 101 1.78 1.03 7.96
N ALA A 102 1.35 0.00 7.25
CA ALA A 102 0.67 -1.17 7.82
C ALA A 102 1.67 -2.16 8.45
N GLU A 103 1.18 -3.08 9.26
CA GLU A 103 2.01 -4.05 10.00
C GLU A 103 2.71 -5.06 9.08
N ASP A 104 2.15 -5.31 7.90
CA ASP A 104 2.72 -6.13 6.82
C ASP A 104 3.85 -5.39 6.06
N GLY A 105 4.11 -4.12 6.38
CA GLY A 105 5.12 -3.29 5.74
C GLY A 105 4.67 -2.69 4.40
N SER A 106 3.37 -2.70 4.11
CA SER A 106 2.75 -1.92 3.03
C SER A 106 2.69 -0.44 3.40
N VAL A 107 2.76 0.43 2.39
CA VAL A 107 2.72 1.89 2.56
C VAL A 107 1.58 2.46 1.73
N GLU A 108 0.66 3.16 2.39
CA GLU A 108 -0.43 3.91 1.78
C GLU A 108 -0.12 5.41 1.89
N ILE A 109 -0.31 6.15 0.80
CA ILE A 109 -0.14 7.61 0.82
C ILE A 109 -1.55 8.19 0.95
N PRO A 110 -1.84 8.99 2.01
CA PRO A 110 -3.11 9.68 2.11
C PRO A 110 -3.36 10.55 0.86
N GLU A 111 -4.55 10.43 0.29
CA GLU A 111 -5.01 11.16 -0.91
C GLU A 111 -5.25 12.67 -0.65
N ASP A 112 -4.84 13.18 0.53
CA ASP A 112 -5.10 14.54 1.01
C ASP A 112 -4.33 15.63 0.23
N LEU A 113 -3.53 15.25 -0.78
CA LEU A 113 -2.95 16.15 -1.76
C LEU A 113 -3.96 16.42 -2.88
N GLU A 114 -4.90 17.34 -2.64
CA GLU A 114 -5.71 18.05 -3.66
C GLU A 114 -6.11 17.23 -4.90
N GLY A 115 -6.66 16.02 -4.68
CA GLY A 115 -7.41 15.35 -5.72
C GLY A 115 -8.77 16.04 -5.90
N PRO A 116 -9.23 16.34 -7.14
CA PRO A 116 -10.60 16.83 -7.37
C PRO A 116 -11.71 15.89 -6.88
N GLY A 117 -11.37 14.72 -6.32
CA GLY A 117 -12.32 13.73 -5.80
C GLY A 117 -13.08 14.16 -4.54
N ALA A 118 -12.70 15.27 -3.87
CA ALA A 118 -13.45 15.84 -2.76
C ALA A 118 -14.32 17.06 -3.15
N LEU A 119 -14.31 17.47 -4.43
CA LEU A 119 -15.08 18.61 -4.94
C LEU A 119 -16.01 18.18 -6.08
N ALA A 120 -16.75 17.09 -5.91
CA ALA A 120 -18.15 17.24 -6.25
C ALA A 120 -18.74 17.96 -5.04
N PRO A 121 -19.16 19.24 -5.14
CA PRO A 121 -20.02 19.81 -4.11
C PRO A 121 -21.12 18.78 -3.87
N PRO A 122 -21.42 18.39 -2.62
CA PRO A 122 -22.61 17.58 -2.39
C PRO A 122 -23.74 18.30 -3.11
N GLU A 123 -24.44 17.62 -4.03
CA GLU A 123 -25.67 18.18 -4.60
C GLU A 123 -26.46 18.80 -3.45
N PRO A 124 -26.97 20.04 -3.60
CA PRO A 124 -27.57 20.73 -2.48
C PRO A 124 -28.66 19.83 -1.89
N ALA A 125 -28.40 19.32 -0.68
CA ALA A 125 -29.29 18.40 -0.01
C ALA A 125 -30.61 19.14 0.22
N SER A 126 -31.64 18.77 -0.55
CA SER A 126 -32.96 19.37 -0.42
C SER A 126 -33.65 18.77 0.80
N GLU A 127 -33.77 19.57 1.85
CA GLU A 127 -34.59 19.25 3.01
C GLU A 127 -36.05 19.59 2.72
N VAL A 128 -36.95 18.63 2.89
CA VAL A 128 -38.40 18.81 2.71
C VAL A 128 -39.08 18.82 4.07
N ILE A 129 -39.68 19.95 4.43
CA ILE A 129 -40.43 20.12 5.67
C ILE A 129 -41.93 20.01 5.35
N THR A 130 -42.55 18.89 5.70
CA THR A 130 -44.00 18.67 5.52
C THR A 130 -44.75 19.01 6.81
N PHE A 131 -45.63 20.00 6.76
CA PHE A 131 -46.55 20.29 7.85
C PHE A 131 -47.81 19.43 7.75
N GLY A 132 -48.30 18.93 8.88
CA GLY A 132 -49.54 18.15 8.95
C GLY A 132 -50.78 19.00 8.64
N TYR A 133 -51.72 18.43 7.90
CA TYR A 133 -53.03 19.02 7.67
C TYR A 133 -54.03 18.57 8.75
N SER A 134 -54.81 19.50 9.31
CA SER A 134 -55.97 19.13 10.13
C SER A 134 -57.07 18.64 9.19
N GLY A 135 -57.40 17.35 9.28
CA GLY A 135 -58.56 16.78 8.60
C GLY A 135 -59.85 17.48 9.05
N GLU A 136 -60.73 17.77 8.09
CA GLU A 136 -62.07 18.29 8.36
C GLU A 136 -62.83 17.37 9.32
N SER A 137 -63.12 17.85 10.53
CA SER A 137 -64.05 17.19 11.45
C SER A 137 -65.46 17.29 10.87
N SER A 138 -66.11 16.15 10.64
CA SER A 138 -67.48 16.09 10.13
C SER A 138 -68.46 16.90 10.99
N PRO A 139 -69.41 17.63 10.40
CA PRO A 139 -70.38 18.39 11.17
C PRO A 139 -71.37 17.43 11.85
N VAL A 140 -71.35 17.40 13.18
CA VAL A 140 -72.35 16.74 14.01
C VAL A 140 -73.72 17.36 13.73
N ARG A 141 -74.66 16.51 13.31
CA ARG A 141 -76.05 16.84 12.98
C ARG A 141 -76.84 17.29 14.21
N ALA A 142 -77.43 18.49 14.16
CA ALA A 142 -78.42 18.97 15.13
C ALA A 142 -79.85 18.54 14.74
N PRO A 143 -80.73 18.20 15.71
CA PRO A 143 -82.09 17.77 15.43
C PRO A 143 -83.02 18.93 15.08
N HIS A 144 -83.84 18.73 14.06
CA HIS A 144 -84.88 19.65 13.60
C HIS A 144 -86.11 19.55 14.51
N HIS A 145 -86.55 20.67 15.11
CA HIS A 145 -87.85 20.80 15.77
C HIS A 145 -88.89 21.29 14.74
N PRO A 146 -90.06 20.63 14.58
CA PRO A 146 -91.13 21.13 13.74
C PRO A 146 -92.09 22.02 14.55
N GLY A 147 -92.52 23.13 13.93
CA GLY A 147 -93.63 23.97 14.34
C GLY A 147 -94.44 24.35 13.11
#